data_AF-A0A6M3LWX5-F1
#
_entry.id   AF-A0A6M3LWX5-F1
#
_cell.length_a   1.000
_cell.length_b   1.000
_cell.length_c   1.000
_cell.angle_alpha   90.00
_cell.angle_beta   90.00
_cell.angle_gamma   90.00
#
_symmetry.space_group_name_H-M   'P 1'
#
loop_
_entity.id
_entity.type
_entity.pdbx_description
1 polymer ?
#
loop_
_entity_poly.entity_id
_entity_poly.type
_entity_poly.pdbx_seq_one_letter_code
_entity_poly.pdbx_strand_id
1 'polypeptide(L)'
;MLLAKEGTTFEPVLEGVHQGVCYAIYDLGMQYNEIFGKSAHKAVIIWELPGERIQIERDGETLDLPRVVSKKYTLSLGDRANLRKDLESWRGKTFTPEELKGFDIHKLLGANCMIQIIHKSKDGKTYANISAILPLYKGMKKLEPENPTVIYSLDQGEPPETTPKWIVDLIHKSQEWQETHGDSPEERPSYDDEPPPNMGEEDRTGEVPF
;
A
#
# COMPACT_ATOMS: atom_id res chain seq x y z
N MET A 1 10.67 -26.16 -23.45
CA MET A 1 10.28 -26.58 -22.09
C MET A 1 9.85 -25.33 -21.34
N LEU A 2 8.57 -25.20 -21.00
CA LEU A 2 8.05 -24.07 -20.22
C LEU A 2 8.33 -24.38 -18.75
N LEU A 3 9.28 -23.66 -18.14
CA LEU A 3 9.55 -23.74 -16.72
C LEU A 3 8.73 -22.67 -16.00
N ALA A 4 7.76 -23.11 -15.20
CA ALA A 4 7.15 -22.25 -14.19
C ALA A 4 8.21 -22.00 -13.10
N LYS A 5 8.58 -20.74 -12.87
CA LYS A 5 9.34 -20.37 -11.66
C LYS A 5 8.39 -20.53 -10.47
N GLU A 6 8.70 -21.45 -9.56
CA GLU A 6 8.05 -21.50 -8.26
C GLU A 6 8.23 -20.15 -7.58
N GLY A 7 7.11 -19.49 -7.23
CA GLY A 7 7.15 -18.30 -6.41
C GLY A 7 7.71 -18.69 -5.04
N THR A 8 8.84 -18.10 -4.65
CA THR A 8 9.45 -18.32 -3.35
C THR A 8 8.42 -17.96 -2.28
N THR A 9 7.88 -18.96 -1.60
CA THR A 9 6.92 -18.75 -0.51
C THR A 9 7.77 -18.44 0.72
N PHE A 10 7.92 -17.15 1.02
CA PHE A 10 8.56 -16.74 2.26
C PHE A 10 7.57 -16.92 3.40
N GLU A 11 8.04 -17.50 4.50
CA GLU A 11 7.26 -17.57 5.74
C GLU A 11 6.75 -16.17 6.12
N PRO A 12 5.48 -15.99 6.49
CA PRO A 12 4.97 -14.67 6.90
C PRO A 12 5.73 -14.14 8.12
N VAL A 13 5.81 -12.81 8.28
CA VAL A 13 6.32 -12.19 9.51
C VAL A 13 5.49 -12.68 10.69
N LEU A 14 6.11 -12.97 11.83
CA LEU A 14 5.42 -13.46 13.02
C LEU A 14 4.30 -12.50 13.45
N GLU A 15 3.19 -13.04 13.93
CA GLU A 15 2.16 -12.22 14.58
C GLU A 15 2.72 -11.54 15.83
N GLY A 16 2.22 -10.35 16.12
CA GLY A 16 2.64 -9.58 17.28
C GLY A 16 2.94 -8.14 16.95
N VAL A 17 3.64 -7.47 17.87
CA VAL A 17 3.99 -6.06 17.76
C VAL A 17 5.50 -5.95 17.56
N HIS A 18 5.88 -5.32 16.46
CA HIS A 18 7.27 -5.18 16.01
C HIS A 18 7.67 -3.72 15.95
N GLN A 19 8.90 -3.38 16.32
CA GLN A 19 9.43 -2.05 16.03
C GLN A 19 9.77 -1.98 14.55
N GLY A 20 9.22 -0.99 13.85
CA GLY A 20 9.46 -0.76 12.43
C GLY A 20 10.04 0.61 12.15
N VAL A 21 10.79 0.72 11.05
CA VAL A 21 11.30 1.97 10.49
C VAL A 21 10.87 2.06 9.03
N CYS A 22 10.20 3.16 8.66
CA CYS A 22 9.82 3.37 7.27
C CYS A 22 11.08 3.67 6.45
N TYR A 23 11.37 2.84 5.46
CA TYR A 23 12.57 2.98 4.64
C TYR A 23 12.24 3.23 3.18
N ALA A 24 11.02 2.94 2.72
CA ALA A 24 10.65 3.20 1.34
C ALA A 24 9.22 3.69 1.15
N ILE A 25 9.06 4.64 0.24
CA ILE A 25 7.78 5.19 -0.20
C ILE A 25 7.79 5.24 -1.72
N TYR A 26 6.81 4.60 -2.34
CA TYR A 26 6.64 4.59 -3.79
C TYR A 26 5.27 5.17 -4.13
N ASP A 27 5.26 6.25 -4.89
CA ASP A 27 4.08 6.65 -5.65
C ASP A 27 3.78 5.56 -6.70
N LEU A 28 2.53 5.14 -6.78
CA LEU A 28 2.05 4.19 -7.79
C LEU A 28 1.20 4.87 -8.86
N GLY A 29 0.96 6.17 -8.78
CA GLY A 29 0.14 6.91 -9.73
C GLY A 29 -1.35 6.57 -9.62
N MET A 30 -2.11 6.98 -10.62
CA MET A 30 -3.55 6.77 -10.73
C MET A 30 -3.85 5.33 -11.17
N GLN A 31 -4.49 4.59 -10.27
CA GLN A 31 -4.74 3.16 -10.44
C GLN A 31 -6.24 2.90 -10.65
N TYR A 32 -6.62 2.39 -11.82
CA TYR A 32 -7.99 2.00 -12.12
C TYR A 32 -8.39 0.71 -11.40
N ASN A 33 -9.60 0.67 -10.86
CA ASN A 33 -10.19 -0.51 -10.26
C ASN A 33 -11.41 -0.96 -11.07
N GLU A 34 -11.28 -2.07 -11.79
CA GLU A 34 -12.33 -2.61 -12.67
C GLU A 34 -13.60 -3.01 -11.91
N ILE A 35 -13.46 -3.52 -10.68
CA ILE A 35 -14.61 -3.99 -9.87
C ILE A 35 -15.49 -2.81 -9.45
N PHE A 36 -14.88 -1.68 -9.12
CA PHE A 36 -15.62 -0.49 -8.66
C PHE A 36 -15.79 0.58 -9.74
N GLY A 37 -15.21 0.39 -10.93
CA GLY A 37 -15.23 1.35 -12.04
C GLY A 37 -14.60 2.71 -11.69
N LYS A 38 -13.59 2.75 -10.82
CA LYS A 38 -13.03 3.99 -10.29
C LYS A 38 -11.51 3.99 -10.25
N SER A 39 -10.92 5.13 -10.57
CA SER A 39 -9.49 5.38 -10.38
C SER A 39 -9.22 6.00 -9.02
N ALA A 40 -8.05 5.68 -8.46
CA ALA A 40 -7.55 6.34 -7.26
C ALA A 40 -6.01 6.44 -7.33
N HIS A 41 -5.46 7.58 -6.93
CA HIS A 41 -4.02 7.76 -6.77
C HIS A 41 -3.56 6.92 -5.58
N LYS A 42 -2.59 6.03 -5.80
CA LYS A 42 -2.10 5.10 -4.77
C LYS A 42 -0.62 5.28 -4.48
N ALA A 43 -0.23 4.89 -3.27
CA ALA A 43 1.15 4.75 -2.88
C ALA A 43 1.35 3.46 -2.06
N VAL A 44 2.60 3.01 -2.02
CA VAL A 44 3.10 1.97 -1.11
C VAL A 44 4.00 2.63 -0.08
N ILE A 45 3.77 2.33 1.19
CA ILE A 45 4.73 2.60 2.26
C ILE A 45 5.29 1.26 2.73
N ILE A 46 6.61 1.20 2.91
CA ILE A 46 7.35 0.00 3.33
C ILE A 46 8.13 0.31 4.59
N TRP A 47 8.05 -0.63 5.53
CA TRP A 47 8.80 -0.62 6.78
C TRP A 47 9.71 -1.83 6.85
N GLU A 48 10.92 -1.59 7.32
CA GLU A 48 11.79 -2.64 7.85
C GLU A 48 11.43 -2.93 9.29
N LEU A 49 11.61 -4.18 9.69
CA LEU A 49 11.48 -4.66 11.05
C LEU A 49 12.87 -5.17 11.50
N PRO A 50 13.77 -4.32 12.02
CA PRO A 50 15.16 -4.73 12.27
C PRO A 50 15.31 -5.85 13.31
N GLY A 51 14.34 -6.01 14.20
CA GLY A 51 14.28 -7.12 15.16
C GLY A 51 13.85 -8.47 14.55
N GLU A 52 13.28 -8.46 13.36
CA GLU A 52 12.80 -9.66 12.65
C GLU A 52 13.75 -9.98 11.49
N ARG A 53 14.53 -11.06 11.62
CA ARG A 53 15.60 -11.38 10.66
C ARG A 53 15.18 -12.43 9.64
N ILE A 54 15.78 -12.37 8.46
CA ILE A 54 15.68 -13.41 7.43
C ILE A 54 17.04 -13.61 6.75
N GLN A 55 17.42 -14.87 6.55
CA GLN A 55 18.56 -15.22 5.72
C GLN A 55 18.09 -15.47 4.28
N ILE A 56 18.72 -14.80 3.32
CA ILE A 56 18.46 -15.00 1.90
C ILE A 56 19.75 -15.32 1.17
N GLU A 57 19.69 -16.27 0.24
CA GLU A 57 20.80 -16.53 -0.68
C GLU A 57 20.68 -15.59 -1.89
N ARG A 58 21.71 -14.79 -2.15
CA ARG A 58 21.78 -13.91 -3.32
C ARG A 58 23.21 -13.92 -3.86
N ASP A 59 23.35 -14.18 -5.15
CA ASP A 59 24.65 -14.18 -5.85
C ASP A 59 25.72 -15.10 -5.22
N GLY A 60 25.29 -16.17 -4.54
CA GLY A 60 26.17 -17.11 -3.86
C GLY A 60 26.58 -16.70 -2.44
N GLU A 61 26.01 -15.61 -1.92
CA GLU A 61 26.21 -15.13 -0.55
C GLU A 61 24.92 -15.27 0.27
N THR A 62 25.07 -15.73 1.52
CA THR A 62 24.00 -15.70 2.52
C THR A 62 23.95 -14.31 3.14
N LEU A 63 22.90 -13.55 2.84
CA LEU A 63 22.65 -12.23 3.44
C LEU A 63 21.70 -12.38 4.62
N ASP A 64 22.07 -11.83 5.77
CA ASP A 64 21.17 -11.63 6.92
C ASP A 64 20.57 -10.23 6.85
N LEU A 65 19.25 -10.14 6.65
CA LEU A 65 18.53 -8.90 6.40
C LEU A 65 17.33 -8.75 7.32
N PRO A 66 16.90 -7.51 7.61
CA PRO A 66 15.63 -7.29 8.28
C PRO A 66 14.47 -7.68 7.37
N ARG A 67 13.43 -8.26 7.96
CA ARG A 67 12.17 -8.51 7.26
C ARG A 67 11.47 -7.18 6.97
N VAL A 68 10.75 -7.15 5.87
CA VAL A 68 10.03 -5.96 5.41
C VAL A 68 8.54 -6.23 5.33
N VAL A 69 7.74 -5.23 5.68
CA VAL A 69 6.29 -5.23 5.54
C VAL A 69 5.86 -3.98 4.79
N SER A 70 4.81 -4.09 3.99
CA SER A 70 4.30 -2.95 3.21
C SER A 70 2.80 -2.83 3.33
N LYS A 71 2.29 -1.61 3.10
CA LYS A 71 0.86 -1.34 2.98
C LYS A 71 0.61 -0.40 1.82
N LYS A 72 -0.40 -0.75 1.02
CA LYS A 72 -0.90 0.06 -0.09
C LYS A 72 -2.00 0.98 0.40
N TYR A 73 -1.96 2.23 -0.03
CA TYR A 73 -2.92 3.26 0.31
C TYR A 73 -3.46 3.93 -0.93
N THR A 74 -4.71 4.39 -0.85
CA THR A 74 -5.14 5.55 -1.63
C THR A 74 -4.57 6.81 -0.96
N LEU A 75 -3.95 7.70 -1.75
CA LEU A 75 -3.43 8.99 -1.29
C LEU A 75 -4.57 9.97 -1.02
N SER A 76 -5.27 9.77 0.09
CA SER A 76 -6.38 10.60 0.54
C SER A 76 -6.34 10.78 2.05
N LEU A 77 -6.72 11.98 2.50
CA LEU A 77 -6.88 12.33 3.92
C LEU A 77 -8.35 12.55 4.33
N GLY A 78 -9.30 12.04 3.54
CA GLY A 78 -10.72 12.07 3.92
C GLY A 78 -10.97 11.32 5.23
N ASP A 79 -12.06 11.66 5.94
CA ASP A 79 -12.36 11.11 7.28
C ASP A 79 -12.39 9.56 7.34
N ARG A 80 -12.71 8.90 6.22
CA ARG A 80 -12.75 7.43 6.13
C ARG A 80 -11.49 6.82 5.53
N ALA A 81 -10.54 7.62 5.04
CA ALA A 81 -9.34 7.13 4.38
C ALA A 81 -8.42 6.38 5.35
N ASN A 82 -8.00 5.18 4.95
CA ASN A 82 -7.11 4.35 5.76
C ASN A 82 -5.74 5.00 5.97
N LEU A 83 -5.24 5.76 4.99
CA LEU A 83 -3.98 6.49 5.12
C LEU A 83 -4.06 7.49 6.29
N ARG A 84 -5.11 8.32 6.32
CA ARG A 84 -5.32 9.25 7.45
C ARG A 84 -5.39 8.52 8.79
N LYS A 85 -6.22 7.48 8.90
CA LYS A 85 -6.38 6.72 10.15
C LYS A 85 -5.05 6.18 10.67
N ASP A 86 -4.25 5.58 9.79
CA ASP A 86 -2.95 5.04 10.16
C ASP A 86 -1.95 6.14 10.50
N LEU A 87 -1.97 7.27 9.78
CA LEU A 87 -1.09 8.42 10.07
C LEU A 87 -1.42 9.09 11.41
N GLU A 88 -2.71 9.26 11.74
CA GLU A 88 -3.14 9.82 13.02
C GLU A 88 -2.77 8.90 14.19
N SER A 89 -2.97 7.59 14.01
CA SER A 89 -2.55 6.56 14.96
C SER A 89 -1.03 6.59 15.17
N TRP A 90 -0.26 6.55 14.08
CA TRP A 90 1.21 6.53 14.12
C TRP A 90 1.79 7.80 14.74
N ARG A 91 1.25 8.98 14.41
CA ARG A 91 1.72 10.24 14.99
C ARG A 91 1.15 10.52 16.38
N GLY A 92 0.18 9.72 16.85
CA GLY A 92 -0.50 9.89 18.13
C GLY A 92 -1.31 11.19 18.24
N LYS A 93 -1.74 11.76 17.11
CA LYS A 93 -2.45 13.05 17.05
C LYS A 93 -3.32 13.11 15.80
N THR A 94 -4.52 13.67 15.94
CA THR A 94 -5.40 13.97 14.79
C THR A 94 -4.81 15.06 13.91
N PHE A 95 -5.16 15.04 12.62
CA PHE A 95 -4.81 16.15 11.73
C PHE A 95 -5.62 17.40 12.07
N THR A 96 -4.97 18.55 12.02
CA THR A 96 -5.64 19.85 12.01
C THR A 96 -6.27 20.13 10.64
N PRO A 97 -7.29 21.02 10.54
CA PRO A 97 -7.87 21.39 9.25
C PRO A 97 -6.85 21.90 8.23
N GLU A 98 -5.79 22.57 8.69
CA GLU A 98 -4.74 23.09 7.83
C GLU A 98 -3.85 21.97 7.27
N GLU A 99 -3.49 20.98 8.09
CA GLU A 99 -2.72 19.82 7.62
C GLU A 99 -3.55 18.90 6.70
N LEU A 100 -4.88 18.89 6.83
CA LEU A 100 -5.76 18.13 5.93
C LEU A 100 -5.80 18.71 4.51
N LYS A 101 -5.36 19.95 4.31
CA LYS A 101 -5.18 20.53 2.96
C LYS A 101 -4.06 19.84 2.19
N GLY A 102 -3.11 19.22 2.89
CA GLY A 102 -2.02 18.47 2.30
C GLY A 102 -1.02 18.02 3.34
N PHE A 103 -0.67 16.73 3.31
CA PHE A 103 0.41 16.17 4.09
C PHE A 103 1.43 15.53 3.15
N ASP A 104 2.66 16.00 3.24
CA ASP A 104 3.79 15.41 2.54
C ASP A 104 4.17 14.08 3.20
N ILE A 105 3.84 12.98 2.53
CA ILE A 105 4.13 11.62 3.01
C ILE A 105 5.62 11.31 3.00
N HIS A 106 6.46 12.06 2.28
CA HIS A 106 7.92 11.85 2.28
C HIS A 106 8.53 12.06 3.67
N LYS A 107 7.85 12.83 4.53
CA LYS A 107 8.22 13.03 5.94
C LYS A 107 8.17 11.75 6.78
N LEU A 108 7.61 10.67 6.25
CA LEU A 108 7.56 9.38 6.93
C LEU A 108 8.87 8.60 6.79
N LEU A 109 9.74 8.95 5.84
CA LEU A 109 11.02 8.27 5.66
C LEU A 109 11.88 8.37 6.93
N GLY A 110 12.40 7.23 7.40
CA GLY A 110 13.14 7.10 8.66
C GLY A 110 12.27 7.16 9.92
N ALA A 111 10.97 7.44 9.80
CA ALA A 111 10.09 7.49 10.97
C ALA A 111 9.94 6.08 11.57
N ASN A 112 10.11 6.01 12.89
CA ASN A 112 9.95 4.79 13.67
C ASN A 112 8.49 4.62 14.13
N CYS A 113 8.06 3.37 14.27
CA CYS A 113 6.71 2.98 14.71
C CYS A 113 6.73 1.67 15.46
N MET A 114 5.60 1.37 16.11
CA MET A 114 5.25 -0.01 16.47
C MET A 114 4.20 -0.51 15.48
N ILE A 115 4.47 -1.63 14.82
CA ILE A 115 3.62 -2.26 13.82
C ILE A 115 2.99 -3.51 14.41
N GLN A 116 1.65 -3.56 14.41
CA GLN A 116 0.93 -4.76 14.81
C GLN A 116 0.64 -5.63 13.58
N ILE A 117 1.21 -6.83 13.57
CA ILE A 117 1.00 -7.86 12.56
C ILE A 117 -0.05 -8.85 13.06
N ILE A 118 -1.08 -9.08 12.24
CA ILE A 118 -2.10 -10.11 12.44
C ILE A 118 -2.13 -11.01 11.20
N HIS A 119 -2.20 -12.31 11.41
CA HIS A 119 -2.35 -13.30 10.35
C HIS A 119 -3.81 -13.41 9.94
N LYS A 120 -4.02 -13.47 8.63
CA LYS A 120 -5.32 -13.80 8.05
C LYS A 120 -5.15 -14.97 7.11
N SER A 121 -5.94 -16.01 7.32
CA SER A 121 -6.00 -17.16 6.43
C SER A 121 -7.00 -16.89 5.32
N LYS A 122 -6.57 -17.05 4.07
CA LYS A 122 -7.42 -16.97 2.89
C LYS A 122 -6.96 -18.03 1.88
N ASP A 123 -7.89 -18.83 1.38
CA ASP A 123 -7.65 -19.88 0.39
C ASP A 123 -6.53 -20.85 0.81
N GLY A 124 -6.50 -21.23 2.10
CA GLY A 124 -5.49 -22.12 2.67
C GLY A 124 -4.10 -21.51 2.86
N LYS A 125 -3.92 -20.22 2.56
CA LYS A 125 -2.65 -19.49 2.75
C LYS A 125 -2.78 -18.47 3.87
N THR A 126 -1.73 -18.36 4.68
CA THR A 126 -1.63 -17.38 5.77
C THR A 126 -0.89 -16.14 5.31
N TYR A 127 -1.48 -14.97 5.51
CA TYR A 127 -0.89 -13.68 5.17
C TYR A 127 -0.67 -12.83 6.42
N ALA A 128 0.56 -12.35 6.62
CA ALA A 128 0.85 -11.31 7.60
C ALA A 128 0.29 -9.96 7.13
N ASN A 129 -0.60 -9.36 7.91
CA ASN A 129 -1.23 -8.08 7.60
C ASN A 129 -0.90 -7.04 8.68
N ILE A 130 -0.56 -5.83 8.25
CA ILE A 130 -0.45 -4.67 9.14
C ILE A 130 -1.85 -4.25 9.58
N SER A 131 -2.16 -4.50 10.84
CA SER A 131 -3.45 -4.18 11.47
C SER A 131 -3.48 -2.79 12.09
N ALA A 132 -2.37 -2.36 12.68
CA ALA A 132 -2.21 -1.03 13.29
C ALA A 132 -0.77 -0.54 13.18
N ILE A 133 -0.61 0.79 13.13
CA ILE A 133 0.67 1.48 13.18
C ILE A 133 0.57 2.50 14.32
N LEU A 134 1.41 2.33 15.33
CA LEU A 134 1.41 3.12 16.56
C LEU A 134 2.71 3.94 16.68
N PRO A 135 2.73 5.00 17.49
CA PRO A 135 3.95 5.74 17.76
C PRO A 135 4.99 4.81 18.41
N LEU A 136 6.28 5.06 18.13
CA LEU A 136 7.33 4.43 18.90
C LEU A 136 7.11 4.70 20.39
N TYR A 137 7.12 3.66 21.22
CA TYR A 137 6.82 3.81 22.64
C TYR A 137 7.87 4.68 23.34
N LYS A 138 7.44 5.45 24.34
CA LYS A 138 8.31 6.37 25.08
C LYS A 138 9.47 5.59 25.71
N GLY A 139 10.70 6.07 25.51
CA GLY A 139 11.91 5.47 26.06
C GLY A 139 12.54 4.36 25.19
N MET A 140 11.88 3.92 24.11
CA MET A 140 12.52 3.01 23.15
C MET A 140 13.56 3.72 22.30
N LYS A 141 14.66 3.03 22.00
CA LYS A 141 15.71 3.53 21.10
C LYS A 141 15.16 3.55 19.67
N LYS A 142 15.41 4.64 18.94
CA LYS A 142 15.16 4.69 17.50
C LYS A 142 16.12 3.79 16.74
N LEU A 143 15.60 3.10 15.75
CA LEU A 143 16.38 2.31 14.81
C LEU A 143 16.54 3.11 13.51
N GLU A 144 17.68 2.92 12.87
CA GLU A 144 17.93 3.39 11.51
C GLU A 144 17.61 2.23 10.54
N PRO A 145 17.16 2.52 9.31
CA PRO A 145 16.98 1.49 8.30
C PRO A 145 18.34 0.89 7.91
N GLU A 146 18.37 -0.43 7.73
CA GLU A 146 19.55 -1.15 7.25
C GLU A 146 19.61 -1.18 5.72
N ASN A 147 18.46 -1.18 5.02
CA ASN A 147 18.46 -1.03 3.56
C ASN A 147 18.54 0.46 3.17
N PRO A 148 19.08 0.78 1.97
CA PRO A 148 19.03 2.12 1.44
C PRO A 148 17.59 2.65 1.39
N THR A 149 17.40 3.87 1.89
CA THR A 149 16.09 4.50 1.89
C THR A 149 15.67 4.93 0.50
N VAL A 150 14.40 4.77 0.16
CA VAL A 150 13.86 5.10 -1.17
C VAL A 150 12.64 6.01 -1.06
N ILE A 151 12.65 7.11 -1.82
CA ILE A 151 11.45 7.86 -2.16
C ILE A 151 11.39 7.89 -3.68
N TYR A 152 10.28 7.44 -4.23
CA TYR A 152 9.99 7.51 -5.65
C TYR A 152 8.66 8.20 -5.89
N SER A 153 8.63 9.14 -6.83
CA SER A 153 7.40 9.69 -7.40
C SER A 153 7.41 9.52 -8.91
N LEU A 154 6.22 9.36 -9.51
CA LEU A 154 6.09 9.13 -10.96
C LEU A 154 6.65 10.29 -11.80
N ASP A 155 6.68 11.50 -11.26
CA ASP A 155 7.24 12.68 -11.92
C ASP A 155 8.76 12.56 -12.16
N GLN A 156 9.43 11.62 -11.48
CA GLN A 156 10.86 11.32 -11.64
C GLN A 156 11.15 10.42 -12.85
N GLY A 157 10.13 9.87 -13.51
CA GLY A 157 10.28 8.96 -14.65
C GLY A 157 10.46 7.50 -14.22
N GLU A 158 11.42 6.80 -14.80
CA GLU A 158 11.66 5.36 -14.54
C GLU A 158 11.97 5.06 -13.07
N PRO A 159 11.30 4.06 -12.44
CA PRO A 159 11.64 3.65 -11.09
C PRO A 159 13.09 3.13 -11.01
N PRO A 160 13.79 3.34 -9.87
CA PRO A 160 15.14 2.82 -9.68
C PRO A 160 15.21 1.31 -9.93
N GLU A 161 16.32 0.81 -10.50
CA GLU A 161 16.52 -0.63 -10.77
C GLU A 161 16.39 -1.51 -9.52
N THR A 162 16.63 -0.95 -8.34
CA THR A 162 16.48 -1.62 -7.04
C THR A 162 15.02 -1.79 -6.62
N THR A 163 14.07 -1.22 -7.35
CA THR A 163 12.64 -1.29 -7.03
C THR A 163 12.12 -2.72 -7.19
N PRO A 164 11.44 -3.29 -6.17
CA PRO A 164 10.85 -4.61 -6.29
C PRO A 164 9.94 -4.74 -7.51
N LYS A 165 10.09 -5.84 -8.27
CA LYS A 165 9.35 -6.06 -9.52
C LYS A 165 7.84 -5.85 -9.38
N TRP A 166 7.23 -6.29 -8.28
CA TRP A 166 5.79 -6.13 -8.08
C TRP A 166 5.36 -4.66 -7.93
N ILE A 167 6.24 -3.76 -7.48
CA ILE A 167 6.01 -2.32 -7.42
C ILE A 167 6.15 -1.72 -8.82
N VAL A 168 7.20 -2.08 -9.56
CA VAL A 168 7.38 -1.69 -10.97
C VAL A 168 6.14 -2.08 -11.79
N ASP A 169 5.67 -3.31 -11.65
CA ASP A 169 4.47 -3.81 -12.33
C ASP A 169 3.20 -3.03 -11.94
N LEU A 170 3.13 -2.42 -10.75
CA LEU A 170 2.02 -1.55 -10.36
C LEU A 170 2.17 -0.14 -10.94
N ILE A 171 3.37 0.42 -10.91
CA ILE A 171 3.67 1.74 -11.51
C ILE A 171 3.35 1.70 -13.01
N HIS A 172 3.78 0.65 -13.71
CA HIS A 172 3.52 0.50 -15.14
C HIS A 172 2.03 0.37 -15.48
N LYS A 173 1.18 -0.05 -14.52
CA LYS A 173 -0.28 -0.12 -14.68
C LYS A 173 -0.99 1.21 -14.39
N SER A 174 -0.27 2.23 -13.94
CA SER A 174 -0.85 3.55 -13.72
C SER A 174 -1.29 4.20 -15.03
N GLN A 175 -2.28 5.08 -14.96
CA GLN A 175 -2.76 5.79 -16.14
C GLN A 175 -1.65 6.68 -16.72
N GLU A 176 -0.93 7.39 -15.87
CA GLU A 176 0.16 8.29 -16.24
C GLU A 176 1.28 7.56 -16.98
N TRP A 177 1.62 6.34 -16.55
CA TRP A 177 2.63 5.52 -17.23
C TRP A 177 2.14 5.05 -18.60
N GLN A 178 0.90 4.59 -18.68
CA GLN A 178 0.29 4.12 -19.92
C GLN A 178 0.13 5.24 -20.95
N GLU A 179 -0.14 6.47 -20.52
CA GLU A 179 -0.27 7.63 -21.40
C GLU A 179 1.08 8.08 -21.99
N THR A 180 2.17 7.90 -21.25
CA THR A 180 3.51 8.34 -21.67
C THR A 180 4.31 7.28 -22.40
N HIS A 181 4.03 5.99 -22.15
CA HIS A 181 4.79 4.85 -22.67
C HIS A 181 3.94 3.83 -23.44
N GLY A 182 2.64 4.07 -23.58
CA GLY A 182 1.77 3.28 -24.46
C GLY A 182 1.81 3.82 -25.89
N ASP A 183 2.02 2.94 -26.86
CA ASP A 183 1.44 3.15 -28.20
C ASP A 183 -0.07 3.36 -28.00
N SER A 184 -0.64 4.39 -28.64
CA SER A 184 -2.05 4.80 -28.49
C SER A 184 -2.98 3.59 -28.37
N PRO A 185 -3.73 3.45 -27.26
CA PRO A 185 -4.78 2.44 -27.22
C PRO A 185 -5.83 2.83 -28.26
N GLU A 186 -6.07 1.94 -29.22
CA GLU A 186 -7.24 1.97 -30.08
C GLU A 186 -8.49 2.35 -29.26
N GLU A 187 -9.28 3.25 -29.84
CA GLU A 187 -10.51 3.87 -29.36
C GLU A 187 -11.21 3.12 -28.21
N ARG A 188 -11.21 3.73 -27.01
CA ARG A 188 -12.21 3.38 -25.99
C ARG A 188 -13.53 4.04 -26.40
N PRO A 189 -14.66 3.30 -26.49
CA PRO A 189 -15.92 3.91 -26.83
C PRO A 189 -16.30 4.95 -25.78
N SER A 190 -16.57 6.18 -26.23
CA SER A 190 -17.17 7.21 -25.39
C SER A 190 -18.59 6.78 -25.07
N TYR A 191 -18.88 6.56 -23.79
CA TYR A 191 -20.26 6.51 -23.34
C TYR A 191 -20.70 7.94 -23.07
N ASP A 192 -21.56 8.44 -23.96
CA ASP A 192 -22.32 9.67 -23.75
C ASP A 192 -23.10 9.58 -22.43
N ASP A 193 -23.18 10.71 -21.74
CA ASP A 193 -23.95 10.94 -20.52
C ASP A 193 -25.44 10.60 -20.73
N GLU A 194 -25.82 9.34 -20.53
CA GLU A 194 -27.21 9.01 -20.19
C GLU A 194 -27.31 8.77 -18.68
N PRO A 195 -28.10 9.57 -17.95
CA PRO A 195 -28.37 9.32 -16.55
C PRO A 195 -29.10 7.98 -16.39
N PRO A 196 -28.81 7.22 -15.33
CA PRO A 196 -29.42 5.91 -15.13
C PRO A 196 -30.94 6.01 -15.06
N PRO A 197 -31.68 5.02 -15.61
CA PRO A 197 -33.13 5.04 -15.60
C PRO A 197 -33.66 5.01 -14.16
N ASN A 198 -34.61 5.90 -13.92
CA ASN A 198 -35.34 6.08 -12.67
C ASN A 198 -36.05 4.76 -12.29
N MET A 199 -35.52 4.04 -11.31
CA MET A 199 -36.22 2.91 -10.69
C MET A 199 -37.28 3.48 -9.74
N GLY A 200 -38.52 3.46 -10.23
CA GLY A 200 -39.69 3.98 -9.54
C GLY A 200 -39.95 3.32 -8.20
N GLU A 201 -40.48 4.13 -7.28
CA GLU A 201 -41.12 3.71 -6.04
C GLU A 201 -42.31 2.79 -6.38
N GLU A 202 -42.29 1.55 -5.88
CA GLU A 202 -43.51 0.75 -5.72
C GLU A 202 -43.65 0.27 -4.28
N ASP A 203 -44.67 0.85 -3.65
CA ASP A 203 -45.56 0.38 -2.60
C ASP A 203 -45.04 -0.58 -1.52
N ARG A 204 -44.90 -0.01 -0.31
CA ARG A 204 -45.04 -0.73 0.95
C ARG A 204 -46.51 -0.69 1.37
N THR A 205 -47.23 -1.79 1.19
CA THR A 205 -48.52 -2.01 1.87
C THR A 205 -48.65 -3.46 2.35
N GLY A 206 -48.73 -3.66 3.68
CA GLY A 206 -49.35 -4.78 4.41
C GLY A 206 -48.76 -6.19 4.18
N GLU A 207 -48.64 -7.12 5.12
CA GLU A 207 -49.18 -7.32 6.46
C GLU A 207 -48.22 -8.28 7.20
N VAL A 208 -48.21 -8.20 8.53
CA VAL A 208 -47.51 -9.13 9.42
C VAL A 208 -48.54 -10.08 10.02
N PRO A 209 -48.39 -11.41 9.97
CA PRO A 209 -49.14 -12.32 10.82
C PRO A 209 -48.33 -12.74 12.05
N PHE A 210 -49.07 -12.88 13.15
CA PHE A 210 -48.66 -13.23 14.52
C PHE A 210 -47.92 -14.57 14.65
#